data_AF-G9XEG3-F1
#
_entry.id   AF-G9XEG3-F1
#
_cell.length_a   1.000
_cell.length_b   1.000
_cell.length_c   1.000
_cell.angle_alpha   90.00
_cell.angle_beta   90.00
_cell.angle_gamma   90.00
#
_symmetry.space_group_name_H-M   'P 1'
#
loop_
_entity.id
_entity.type
_entity.pdbx_description
1 polymer ?
#
loop_
_entity_poly.entity_id
_entity_poly.type
_entity_poly.pdbx_seq_one_letter_code
_entity_poly.pdbx_strand_id
1 'polypeptide(L)'
;MNRFDIIQRIGSQYHIGNTETGEFSYVKALASVDKDIKNYQKGDNQQNHQFLDIRFENDRLAILVECKNKFSKWKKEKIQKQLQDYVRYEKAYSDKKIVAILAETDGDDVWVWYGQSVIIDDEHKKSDESIIKTFEEYENLCFGKVNDKIKVVDSIKILNEKLHSDGVNEKLRSQFVGTCLLALKNGLTYKNVSVTIDPNTGNSLSPEKVVINNIKSILSGLLSKSGDITDLNKAGKLSVLNNKVLDDQDIATLTYEEIKDILEFIDSNIVPYINDKNTAGQDLLNLFFTTFNKYVGKSDKNQAFTPDHICDFMSKAVGVNKNSRVLDPCCGFRVIIMTEANSSVKSKVLKLLPKLKTEETDGLCVA
;
A
#
# COMPACT_ATOMS: atom_id res chain seq x y z
N MET A 1 7.87 16.22 22.16
CA MET A 1 8.24 14.77 22.16
C MET A 1 9.72 14.62 22.50
N ASN A 2 10.13 13.87 23.52
CA ASN A 2 11.56 13.84 23.89
C ASN A 2 12.38 13.01 22.87
N ARG A 3 13.72 13.16 22.84
CA ARG A 3 14.61 12.45 21.90
C ARG A 3 14.51 10.91 22.03
N PHE A 4 14.31 10.40 23.25
CA PHE A 4 14.15 8.96 23.50
C PHE A 4 12.86 8.42 22.86
N ASP A 5 11.76 9.17 22.95
CA ASP A 5 10.47 8.82 22.32
C ASP A 5 10.62 8.74 20.79
N ILE A 6 11.36 9.68 20.19
CA ILE A 6 11.66 9.69 18.75
C ILE A 6 12.41 8.41 18.36
N ILE A 7 13.46 8.05 19.12
CA ILE A 7 14.28 6.85 18.88
C ILE A 7 13.43 5.59 19.00
N GLN A 8 12.60 5.46 20.03
CA GLN A 8 11.71 4.32 20.20
C GLN A 8 10.66 4.24 19.09
N ARG A 9 10.12 5.38 18.68
CA ARG A 9 9.05 5.44 17.66
C ARG A 9 9.56 5.06 16.27
N ILE A 10 10.73 5.56 15.88
CA ILE A 10 11.35 5.23 14.59
C ILE A 10 11.91 3.80 14.63
N GLY A 11 12.59 3.42 15.71
CA GLY A 11 13.13 2.08 15.91
C GLY A 11 14.59 2.14 16.37
N SER A 12 14.84 1.79 17.62
CA SER A 12 16.16 1.86 18.25
C SER A 12 17.20 0.96 17.58
N GLN A 13 16.76 -0.14 16.96
CA GLN A 13 17.63 -1.07 16.22
C GLN A 13 18.28 -0.45 14.98
N TYR A 14 17.71 0.63 14.43
CA TYR A 14 18.27 1.33 13.26
C TYR A 14 19.06 2.58 13.67
N HIS A 15 19.05 2.96 14.95
CA HIS A 15 19.66 4.19 15.43
C HIS A 15 21.19 4.08 15.42
N ILE A 16 21.87 5.06 14.82
CA ILE A 16 23.33 5.13 14.73
C ILE A 16 23.82 6.52 15.16
N GLY A 17 24.68 6.53 16.18
CA GLY A 17 25.48 7.68 16.59
C GLY A 17 26.98 7.37 16.49
N ASN A 18 27.81 8.38 16.30
CA ASN A 18 29.28 8.23 16.24
C ASN A 18 30.03 9.21 17.18
N THR A 19 29.29 9.82 18.12
CA THR A 19 29.80 10.61 19.23
C THR A 19 29.46 9.96 20.57
N GLU A 20 30.10 10.41 21.64
CA GLU A 20 29.82 9.95 23.01
C GLU A 20 28.40 10.32 23.48
N THR A 21 27.83 11.39 22.92
CA THR A 21 26.46 11.88 23.19
C THR A 21 25.38 11.11 22.43
N GLY A 22 25.76 10.20 21.53
CA GLY A 22 24.85 9.47 20.65
C GLY A 22 24.42 10.24 19.39
N GLU A 23 24.95 11.44 19.18
CA GLU A 23 24.75 12.25 17.97
C GLU A 23 25.56 11.70 16.79
N PHE A 24 25.26 12.19 15.59
CA PHE A 24 25.96 11.80 14.36
C PHE A 24 26.81 12.95 13.81
N SER A 25 28.13 12.80 13.92
CA SER A 25 29.13 13.70 13.36
C SER A 25 29.39 13.39 11.89
N TYR A 26 28.99 14.32 11.01
CA TYR A 26 29.32 14.24 9.58
C TYR A 26 30.80 14.50 9.30
N VAL A 27 31.53 15.12 10.22
CA VAL A 27 33.00 15.26 10.12
C VAL A 27 33.65 13.88 10.15
N LYS A 28 33.29 13.06 11.15
CA LYS A 28 33.81 11.70 11.28
C LYS A 28 33.35 10.79 10.13
N ALA A 29 32.08 10.89 9.76
CA ALA A 29 31.49 10.07 8.70
C ALA A 29 32.09 10.36 7.32
N LEU A 30 32.25 11.64 6.95
CA LEU A 30 32.88 11.98 5.66
C LEU A 30 34.37 11.62 5.64
N ALA A 31 35.08 11.80 6.76
CA ALA A 31 36.48 11.42 6.86
C ALA A 31 36.70 9.91 6.68
N SER A 32 35.75 9.06 7.09
CA SER A 32 35.87 7.60 6.89
C SER A 32 35.70 7.16 5.43
N VAL A 33 35.30 8.07 4.53
CA VAL A 33 35.21 7.85 3.09
C VAL A 33 36.10 8.83 2.30
N ASP A 34 37.18 9.30 2.94
CA ASP A 34 38.19 10.21 2.38
C ASP A 34 37.62 11.54 1.84
N LYS A 35 36.56 12.05 2.47
CA LYS A 35 35.91 13.32 2.11
C LYS A 35 36.06 14.35 3.25
N ASP A 36 36.38 15.58 2.90
CA ASP A 36 36.37 16.72 3.85
C ASP A 36 35.01 17.43 3.80
N ILE A 37 34.37 17.59 4.97
CA ILE A 37 33.11 18.31 5.14
C ILE A 37 33.16 19.73 4.58
N LYS A 38 34.33 20.39 4.62
CA LYS A 38 34.52 21.76 4.14
C LYS A 38 34.17 21.91 2.66
N ASN A 39 34.33 20.85 1.87
CA ASN A 39 33.99 20.84 0.44
C ASN A 39 32.47 20.92 0.18
N TYR A 40 31.66 20.68 1.21
CA TYR A 40 30.20 20.63 1.12
C TYR A 40 29.52 21.76 1.92
N GLN A 41 30.28 22.56 2.65
CA GLN A 41 29.75 23.72 3.37
C GLN A 41 29.47 24.86 2.38
N LYS A 42 28.28 25.48 2.46
CA LYS A 42 27.88 26.63 1.62
C LYS A 42 27.55 27.85 2.49
N GLY A 43 28.34 28.91 2.38
CA GLY A 43 28.07 30.24 2.98
C GLY A 43 29.03 30.66 4.09
N ASP A 44 28.76 31.82 4.71
CA ASP A 44 29.58 32.42 5.76
C ASP A 44 29.82 31.47 6.94
N ASN A 45 31.09 31.38 7.35
CA ASN A 45 31.72 30.48 8.33
C ASN A 45 31.13 30.50 9.77
N GLN A 46 29.94 31.05 10.00
CA GLN A 46 29.43 31.29 11.35
C GLN A 46 28.53 30.20 11.93
N GLN A 47 28.06 29.20 11.17
CA GLN A 47 27.41 28.02 11.75
C GLN A 47 27.80 26.75 10.99
N ASN A 48 28.91 26.15 11.40
CA ASN A 48 29.35 24.84 10.94
C ASN A 48 28.47 23.76 11.58
N HIS A 49 27.26 23.56 11.03
CA HIS A 49 26.41 22.45 11.41
C HIS A 49 27.12 21.15 11.05
N GLN A 50 27.53 20.38 12.06
CA GLN A 50 28.39 19.20 11.89
C GLN A 50 27.87 17.97 12.63
N PHE A 51 27.02 18.18 13.63
CA PHE A 51 26.45 17.16 14.50
C PHE A 51 24.95 17.16 14.30
N LEU A 52 24.43 16.07 13.75
CA LEU A 52 23.01 15.80 13.64
C LEU A 52 22.54 15.12 14.93
N ASP A 53 21.41 15.57 15.46
CA ASP A 53 20.91 15.08 16.75
C ASP A 53 20.65 13.58 16.78
N ILE A 54 19.97 13.04 15.75
CA ILE A 54 19.59 11.62 15.68
C ILE A 54 19.66 11.15 14.22
N ARG A 55 20.28 9.99 13.98
CA ARG A 55 20.34 9.36 12.67
C ARG A 55 19.93 7.89 12.76
N PHE A 56 19.19 7.42 11.77
CA PHE A 56 18.86 6.01 11.60
C PHE A 56 19.30 5.53 10.22
N GLU A 57 19.68 4.27 10.09
CA GLU A 57 19.97 3.71 8.77
C GLU A 57 19.74 2.21 8.65
N ASN A 58 19.60 1.78 7.40
CA ASN A 58 19.86 0.42 6.95
C ASN A 58 20.70 0.48 5.67
N ASP A 59 20.75 -0.59 4.87
CA ASP A 59 21.56 -0.65 3.65
C ASP A 59 21.14 0.37 2.57
N ARG A 60 19.89 0.84 2.59
CA ARG A 60 19.30 1.65 1.50
C ARG A 60 18.71 2.99 1.94
N LEU A 61 18.35 3.15 3.22
CA LEU A 61 17.68 4.32 3.77
C LEU A 61 18.51 4.96 4.88
N ALA A 62 18.56 6.29 4.89
CA ALA A 62 19.00 7.10 6.03
C ALA A 62 17.86 8.04 6.46
N ILE A 63 17.55 8.07 7.75
CA ILE A 63 16.59 9.02 8.35
C ILE A 63 17.37 9.99 9.21
N LEU A 64 17.27 11.28 8.89
CA LEU A 64 17.96 12.36 9.57
C LEU A 64 16.95 13.14 10.41
N VAL A 65 17.14 13.22 11.72
CA VAL A 65 16.24 13.98 12.61
C VAL A 65 17.03 15.05 13.34
N GLU A 66 16.65 16.30 13.10
CA GLU A 66 17.13 17.46 13.84
C GLU A 66 16.05 17.91 14.82
N CYS A 67 16.41 18.09 16.09
CA CYS A 67 15.47 18.47 17.13
C CYS A 67 15.59 19.97 17.47
N LYS A 68 14.45 20.59 17.75
CA LYS A 68 14.38 21.95 18.32
C LYS A 68 13.42 21.95 19.49
N ASN A 69 13.66 22.81 20.48
CA ASN A 69 12.76 22.87 21.64
C ASN A 69 11.33 23.26 21.26
N LYS A 70 11.16 24.42 20.62
CA LYS A 70 9.94 24.83 19.90
C LYS A 70 10.31 25.61 18.65
N PHE A 71 9.78 25.28 17.49
CA PHE A 71 9.99 25.97 16.21
C PHE A 71 9.71 27.46 16.30
N SER A 72 8.72 27.88 17.10
CA SER A 72 8.41 29.30 17.34
C SER A 72 9.55 30.11 17.95
N LYS A 73 10.53 29.46 18.59
CA LYS A 73 11.73 30.10 19.16
C LYS A 73 12.86 30.28 18.13
N TRP A 74 12.71 29.76 16.92
CA TRP A 74 13.75 29.77 15.89
C TRP A 74 13.28 30.48 14.63
N LYS A 75 14.24 31.10 13.93
CA LYS A 75 13.98 31.55 12.56
C LYS A 75 13.87 30.32 11.67
N LYS A 76 12.74 30.19 10.98
CA LYS A 76 12.41 29.03 10.15
C LYS A 76 13.49 28.72 9.12
N GLU A 77 13.99 29.75 8.47
CA GLU A 77 15.02 29.65 7.43
C GLU A 77 16.34 29.11 8.00
N LYS A 78 16.65 29.41 9.27
CA LYS A 78 17.86 28.90 9.93
C LYS A 78 17.77 27.40 10.21
N ILE A 79 16.65 26.94 10.77
CA ILE A 79 16.49 25.52 11.11
C ILE A 79 16.31 24.66 9.85
N GLN A 80 15.66 25.19 8.80
CA GLN A 80 15.59 24.54 7.50
C GLN A 80 16.98 24.48 6.84
N LYS A 81 17.75 25.57 6.87
CA LYS A 81 19.12 25.59 6.36
C LYS A 81 20.01 24.56 7.08
N GLN A 82 19.91 24.48 8.41
CA GLN A 82 20.65 23.50 9.20
C GLN A 82 20.35 22.07 8.74
N LEU A 83 19.07 21.69 8.63
CA LEU A 83 18.68 20.36 8.15
C LEU A 83 19.12 20.14 6.68
N GLN A 84 19.04 21.17 5.84
CA GLN A 84 19.49 21.11 4.45
C GLN A 84 20.99 20.82 4.32
N ASP A 85 21.80 21.34 5.24
CA ASP A 85 23.24 21.06 5.29
C ASP A 85 23.49 19.59 5.63
N TYR A 86 22.78 19.02 6.61
CA TYR A 86 22.86 17.57 6.91
C TYR A 86 22.45 16.69 5.73
N VAL A 87 21.37 17.05 5.02
CA VAL A 87 20.97 16.37 3.78
C VAL A 87 22.09 16.41 2.73
N ARG A 88 22.82 17.53 2.62
CA ARG A 88 23.93 17.67 1.68
C ARG A 88 25.12 16.79 2.09
N TYR A 89 25.44 16.73 3.37
CA TYR A 89 26.51 15.85 3.87
C TYR A 89 26.16 14.38 3.71
N GLU A 90 24.91 13.98 3.99
CA GLU A 90 24.46 12.60 3.80
C GLU A 90 24.56 12.18 2.34
N LYS A 91 24.15 13.03 1.39
CA LYS A 91 24.33 12.79 -0.06
C LYS A 91 25.79 12.63 -0.48
N ALA A 92 26.72 13.26 0.24
CA ALA A 92 28.15 13.12 0.00
C ALA A 92 28.73 11.88 0.70
N TYR A 93 28.15 11.48 1.82
CA TYR A 93 28.61 10.36 2.65
C TYR A 93 28.12 9.00 2.13
N SER A 94 26.86 8.90 1.70
CA SER A 94 26.22 7.65 1.30
C SER A 94 25.33 7.81 0.06
N ASP A 95 25.07 6.69 -0.63
CA ASP A 95 24.13 6.61 -1.76
C ASP A 95 22.70 6.25 -1.32
N LYS A 96 22.39 6.38 -0.03
CA LYS A 96 21.09 6.00 0.55
C LYS A 96 20.01 7.01 0.18
N LYS A 97 18.76 6.55 0.08
CA LYS A 97 17.62 7.49 0.09
C LYS A 97 17.56 8.17 1.44
N ILE A 98 17.06 9.41 1.45
CA ILE A 98 17.05 10.27 2.64
C ILE A 98 15.62 10.62 2.99
N VAL A 99 15.27 10.45 4.26
CA VAL A 99 14.14 11.12 4.90
C VAL A 99 14.73 12.13 5.88
N ALA A 100 14.34 13.39 5.77
CA ALA A 100 14.81 14.46 6.63
C ALA A 100 13.65 14.99 7.48
N ILE A 101 13.88 15.15 8.79
CA ILE A 101 12.85 15.48 9.77
C ILE A 101 13.34 16.61 10.68
N LEU A 102 12.50 17.63 10.87
CA LEU A 102 12.57 18.55 12.00
C LEU A 102 11.51 18.14 13.01
N ALA A 103 11.88 18.01 14.29
CA ALA A 103 10.96 17.62 15.35
C ALA A 103 11.07 18.54 16.59
N GLU A 104 9.93 18.90 17.18
CA GLU A 104 9.89 19.63 18.45
C GLU A 104 10.09 18.72 19.68
N THR A 105 10.90 19.16 20.65
CA THR A 105 11.06 18.45 21.93
C THR A 105 10.06 18.88 22.99
N ASP A 106 9.74 20.18 23.05
CA ASP A 106 8.80 20.79 24.02
C ASP A 106 7.41 21.00 23.41
N GLY A 107 7.16 20.46 22.22
CA GLY A 107 5.88 20.45 21.53
C GLY A 107 5.73 19.22 20.65
N ASP A 108 4.77 19.25 19.73
CA ASP A 108 4.35 18.11 18.91
C ASP A 108 4.50 18.35 17.40
N ASP A 109 5.04 19.51 17.00
CA ASP A 109 5.23 19.81 15.58
C ASP A 109 6.38 18.99 14.97
N VAL A 110 6.09 18.40 13.81
CA VAL A 110 7.02 17.57 13.03
C VAL A 110 6.93 17.98 11.57
N TRP A 111 8.05 18.27 10.94
CA TRP A 111 8.13 18.58 9.51
C TRP A 111 9.02 17.54 8.81
N VAL A 112 8.52 16.96 7.72
CA VAL A 112 9.16 15.83 7.02
C VAL A 112 9.38 16.14 5.54
N TRP A 113 10.53 15.73 5.02
CA TRP A 113 10.90 15.77 3.62
C TRP A 113 11.43 14.42 3.14
N TYR A 114 10.96 13.97 1.98
CA TYR A 114 11.47 12.80 1.26
C TYR A 114 11.13 12.92 -0.23
N GLY A 115 11.85 12.19 -1.09
CA GLY A 115 11.60 12.15 -2.53
C GLY A 115 12.86 11.88 -3.35
N GLN A 116 12.78 12.11 -4.66
CA GLN A 116 13.92 11.92 -5.58
C GLN A 116 15.05 12.90 -5.27
N SER A 117 14.70 14.15 -4.95
CA SER A 117 15.61 15.16 -4.40
C SER A 117 15.04 15.69 -3.09
N VAL A 118 15.78 15.54 -2.00
CA VAL A 118 15.43 16.15 -0.71
C VAL A 118 15.92 17.60 -0.70
N ILE A 119 14.98 18.53 -0.79
CA ILE A 119 15.14 19.98 -0.70
C ILE A 119 14.30 20.43 0.50
N ILE A 120 14.92 21.15 1.44
CA ILE A 120 14.28 21.55 2.71
C ILE A 120 13.70 22.97 2.55
N ASP A 121 12.47 23.03 2.08
CA ASP A 121 11.66 24.25 1.98
C ASP A 121 10.17 23.92 2.19
N ASP A 122 9.29 24.92 2.09
CA ASP A 122 7.85 24.71 2.27
C ASP A 122 7.16 24.03 1.10
N GLU A 123 7.67 24.19 -0.13
CA GLU A 123 7.09 23.61 -1.34
C GLU A 123 7.27 22.09 -1.38
N HIS A 124 8.40 21.60 -0.87
CA HIS A 124 8.76 20.18 -0.86
C HIS A 124 8.42 19.49 0.46
N LYS A 125 7.99 20.23 1.48
CA LYS A 125 7.53 19.69 2.77
C LYS A 125 6.29 18.84 2.56
N LYS A 126 6.25 17.67 3.19
CA LYS A 126 5.08 16.79 3.14
C LYS A 126 4.01 17.27 4.11
N SER A 127 2.94 17.85 3.57
CA SER A 127 1.85 18.48 4.34
C SER A 127 0.99 17.47 5.12
N ASP A 128 0.97 16.22 4.66
CA ASP A 128 0.28 15.09 5.28
C ASP A 128 1.12 14.39 6.37
N GLU A 129 2.37 14.81 6.55
CA GLU A 129 3.30 14.26 7.51
C GLU A 129 3.42 15.17 8.75
N SER A 130 2.60 14.89 9.76
CA SER A 130 2.62 15.60 11.06
C SER A 130 3.00 14.72 12.25
N ILE A 131 3.25 13.42 12.02
CA ILE A 131 3.53 12.44 13.07
C ILE A 131 4.73 11.59 12.65
N ILE A 132 5.65 11.36 13.59
CA ILE A 132 6.79 10.46 13.39
C ILE A 132 6.31 9.01 13.21
N LYS A 133 6.78 8.40 12.14
CA LYS A 133 6.48 7.02 11.72
C LYS A 133 7.59 6.06 12.13
N THR A 134 7.33 4.75 12.05
CA THR A 134 8.39 3.76 12.21
C THR A 134 9.35 3.80 11.01
N PHE A 135 10.53 3.23 11.19
CA PHE A 135 11.53 3.12 10.12
C PHE A 135 10.96 2.38 8.90
N GLU A 136 10.24 1.28 9.10
CA GLU A 136 9.62 0.50 8.02
C GLU A 136 8.54 1.29 7.28
N GLU A 137 7.78 2.14 7.98
CA GLU A 137 6.81 3.02 7.35
C GLU A 137 7.49 4.04 6.43
N TYR A 138 8.59 4.67 6.90
CA TYR A 138 9.39 5.58 6.07
C TYR A 138 10.09 4.86 4.90
N GLU A 139 10.56 3.64 5.12
CA GLU A 139 11.13 2.81 4.06
C GLU A 139 10.09 2.48 2.98
N ASN A 140 8.87 2.12 3.39
CA ASN A 140 7.77 1.89 2.46
C ASN A 140 7.37 3.17 1.69
N LEU A 141 7.54 4.37 2.26
CA LEU A 141 7.32 5.62 1.53
C LEU A 141 8.39 5.87 0.47
N CYS A 142 9.65 5.52 0.75
CA CYS A 142 10.77 5.75 -0.17
C CYS A 142 10.91 4.66 -1.24
N PHE A 143 10.53 3.43 -0.91
CA PHE A 143 10.85 2.23 -1.69
C PHE A 143 9.67 1.28 -1.89
N GLY A 144 8.51 1.62 -1.34
CA GLY A 144 7.29 0.86 -1.59
C GLY A 144 6.97 0.83 -3.08
N LYS A 145 6.19 -0.18 -3.46
CA LYS A 145 5.67 -0.36 -4.82
C LYS A 145 5.14 0.95 -5.37
N VAL A 146 5.69 1.39 -6.51
CA VAL A 146 5.22 2.59 -7.18
C VAL A 146 3.90 2.24 -7.85
N ASN A 147 2.83 2.92 -7.41
CA ASN A 147 1.52 2.81 -8.01
C ASN A 147 1.58 3.29 -9.46
N ASP A 148 1.42 2.38 -10.42
CA ASP A 148 1.46 2.70 -11.86
C ASP A 148 0.11 2.36 -12.50
N LYS A 149 -0.72 3.39 -12.66
CA LYS A 149 -2.08 3.25 -13.21
C LYS A 149 -2.08 2.69 -14.62
N ILE A 150 -1.16 3.15 -15.47
CA ILE A 150 -1.14 2.79 -16.90
C ILE A 150 -0.80 1.31 -17.01
N LYS A 151 0.29 0.88 -16.35
CA LYS A 151 0.68 -0.53 -16.34
C LYS A 151 -0.41 -1.43 -15.77
N VAL A 152 -1.06 -1.05 -14.67
CA VAL A 152 -2.13 -1.87 -14.09
C VAL A 152 -3.31 -2.00 -15.06
N VAL A 153 -3.72 -0.92 -15.74
CA VAL A 153 -4.84 -0.96 -16.69
C VAL A 153 -4.50 -1.78 -17.94
N ASP A 154 -3.29 -1.64 -18.49
CA ASP A 154 -2.85 -2.43 -19.65
C ASP A 154 -2.74 -3.92 -19.30
N SER A 155 -2.21 -4.24 -18.11
CA SER A 155 -2.12 -5.61 -17.60
C SER A 155 -3.49 -6.28 -17.45
N ILE A 156 -4.55 -5.54 -17.13
CA ILE A 156 -5.92 -6.09 -17.02
C ILE A 156 -6.38 -6.64 -18.36
N LYS A 157 -6.15 -5.90 -19.45
CA LYS A 157 -6.59 -6.31 -20.79
C LYS A 157 -5.89 -7.61 -21.19
N ILE A 158 -4.57 -7.65 -21.06
CA ILE A 158 -3.75 -8.81 -21.40
C ILE A 158 -4.16 -10.03 -20.55
N LEU A 159 -4.35 -9.84 -19.24
CA LEU A 159 -4.77 -10.93 -18.35
C LEU A 159 -6.17 -11.47 -18.70
N ASN A 160 -7.11 -10.61 -19.07
CA ASN A 160 -8.44 -11.06 -19.49
C ASN A 160 -8.39 -11.85 -20.81
N GLU A 161 -7.59 -11.41 -21.79
CA GLU A 161 -7.37 -12.14 -23.04
C GLU A 161 -6.73 -13.51 -22.79
N LYS A 162 -5.77 -13.56 -21.86
CA LYS A 162 -5.14 -14.81 -21.44
C LYS A 162 -6.13 -15.80 -20.84
N LEU A 163 -6.92 -15.37 -19.86
CA LEU A 163 -7.95 -16.21 -19.24
C LEU A 163 -9.02 -16.64 -20.25
N HIS A 164 -9.31 -15.83 -21.26
CA HIS A 164 -10.21 -16.21 -22.33
C HIS A 164 -9.63 -17.31 -23.22
N SER A 165 -8.35 -17.20 -23.59
CA SER A 165 -7.57 -18.22 -24.31
C SER A 165 -7.60 -19.55 -23.56
N ASP A 166 -7.42 -19.50 -22.25
CA ASP A 166 -7.33 -20.66 -21.36
C ASP A 166 -8.73 -21.21 -20.99
N GLY A 167 -9.79 -20.78 -21.68
CA GLY A 167 -11.15 -21.34 -21.55
C GLY A 167 -11.98 -20.84 -20.37
N VAL A 168 -11.48 -19.90 -19.55
CA VAL A 168 -12.18 -19.45 -18.34
C VAL A 168 -13.38 -18.57 -18.68
N ASN A 169 -14.57 -18.88 -18.14
CA ASN A 169 -15.78 -18.09 -18.33
C ASN A 169 -15.61 -16.64 -17.82
N GLU A 170 -16.09 -15.67 -18.60
CA GLU A 170 -16.02 -14.23 -18.28
C GLU A 170 -16.51 -13.90 -16.85
N LYS A 171 -17.57 -14.54 -16.37
CA LYS A 171 -18.18 -14.30 -15.05
C LYS A 171 -17.27 -14.75 -13.90
N LEU A 172 -16.39 -15.70 -14.18
CA LEU A 172 -15.49 -16.33 -13.22
C LEU A 172 -14.16 -15.60 -13.10
N ARG A 173 -13.65 -15.06 -14.21
CA ARG A 173 -12.30 -14.48 -14.34
C ARG A 173 -11.99 -13.44 -13.25
N SER A 174 -12.89 -12.50 -12.99
CA SER A 174 -12.68 -11.43 -12.01
C SER A 174 -12.47 -11.97 -10.59
N GLN A 175 -13.29 -12.96 -10.20
CA GLN A 175 -13.21 -13.58 -8.89
C GLN A 175 -11.99 -14.48 -8.77
N PHE A 176 -11.68 -15.24 -9.82
CA PHE A 176 -10.49 -16.09 -9.88
C PHE A 176 -9.20 -15.26 -9.77
N VAL A 177 -9.09 -14.17 -10.53
CA VAL A 177 -7.94 -13.25 -10.47
C VAL A 177 -7.84 -12.59 -9.10
N GLY A 178 -8.95 -12.16 -8.51
CA GLY A 178 -8.95 -11.59 -7.16
C GLY A 178 -8.45 -12.58 -6.11
N THR A 179 -8.86 -13.84 -6.21
CA THR A 179 -8.39 -14.94 -5.38
C THR A 179 -6.88 -15.16 -5.53
N CYS A 180 -6.39 -15.23 -6.77
CA CYS A 180 -4.96 -15.38 -7.05
C CYS A 180 -4.13 -14.22 -6.50
N LEU A 181 -4.57 -12.97 -6.75
CA LEU A 181 -3.92 -11.76 -6.25
C LEU A 181 -3.83 -11.77 -4.73
N LEU A 182 -4.91 -12.12 -4.04
CA LEU A 182 -4.93 -12.20 -2.58
C LEU A 182 -3.99 -13.30 -2.05
N ALA A 183 -3.96 -14.47 -2.69
CA ALA A 183 -3.08 -15.56 -2.30
C ALA A 183 -1.59 -15.21 -2.48
N LEU A 184 -1.21 -14.62 -3.63
CA LEU A 184 0.15 -14.16 -3.91
C LEU A 184 0.65 -13.17 -2.86
N LYS A 185 -0.19 -12.19 -2.49
CA LYS A 185 0.13 -11.20 -1.45
C LYS A 185 0.34 -11.80 -0.07
N ASN A 186 -0.14 -13.02 0.17
CA ASN A 186 -0.02 -13.74 1.42
C ASN A 186 0.94 -14.94 1.31
N GLY A 187 1.87 -14.91 0.36
CA GLY A 187 2.99 -15.85 0.30
C GLY A 187 2.70 -17.16 -0.43
N LEU A 188 1.75 -17.17 -1.37
CA LEU A 188 1.53 -18.33 -2.24
C LEU A 188 2.82 -18.72 -2.98
N THR A 189 3.21 -19.98 -2.84
CA THR A 189 4.27 -20.59 -3.66
C THR A 189 3.64 -21.37 -4.80
N TYR A 190 4.00 -21.04 -6.04
CA TYR A 190 3.43 -21.63 -7.26
C TYR A 190 4.47 -22.12 -8.26
N LYS A 191 5.74 -21.73 -8.10
CA LYS A 191 6.85 -22.14 -8.96
C LYS A 191 7.40 -23.50 -8.53
N ASN A 192 7.78 -24.32 -9.51
CA ASN A 192 8.43 -25.63 -9.32
C ASN A 192 7.65 -26.57 -8.39
N VAL A 193 6.32 -26.57 -8.50
CA VAL A 193 5.46 -27.44 -7.69
C VAL A 193 5.51 -28.84 -8.26
N SER A 194 5.85 -29.81 -7.41
CA SER A 194 5.85 -31.23 -7.75
C SER A 194 4.56 -31.91 -7.29
N VAL A 195 4.34 -33.13 -7.78
CA VAL A 195 3.32 -34.04 -7.26
C VAL A 195 3.52 -34.23 -5.76
N THR A 196 2.44 -34.22 -4.99
CA THR A 196 2.45 -34.51 -3.54
C THR A 196 1.39 -35.55 -3.19
N ILE A 197 1.25 -35.87 -1.91
CA ILE A 197 0.23 -36.81 -1.40
C ILE A 197 -0.79 -36.01 -0.60
N ASP A 198 -2.07 -36.23 -0.86
CA ASP A 198 -3.16 -35.69 -0.05
C ASP A 198 -3.13 -36.32 1.35
N PRO A 199 -2.94 -35.53 2.43
CA PRO A 199 -2.87 -36.07 3.79
C PRO A 199 -4.18 -36.68 4.27
N ASN A 200 -5.32 -36.33 3.67
CA ASN A 200 -6.63 -36.83 4.09
C ASN A 200 -7.03 -38.11 3.36
N THR A 201 -6.61 -38.26 2.10
CA THR A 201 -7.05 -39.38 1.24
C THR A 201 -5.93 -40.35 0.88
N GLY A 202 -4.66 -39.98 1.10
CA GLY A 202 -3.49 -40.77 0.72
C GLY A 202 -3.23 -40.82 -0.79
N ASN A 203 -4.03 -40.13 -1.59
CA ASN A 203 -3.93 -40.12 -3.04
C ASN A 203 -2.88 -39.13 -3.53
N SER A 204 -2.34 -39.39 -4.73
CA SER A 204 -1.43 -38.46 -5.40
C SER A 204 -2.17 -37.20 -5.87
N LEU A 205 -1.65 -36.03 -5.54
CA LEU A 205 -2.10 -34.72 -6.00
C LEU A 205 -1.19 -34.22 -7.12
N SER A 206 -1.78 -33.95 -8.27
CA SER A 206 -1.09 -33.30 -9.38
C SER A 206 -0.70 -31.86 -9.04
N PRO A 207 0.35 -31.29 -9.66
CA PRO A 207 0.87 -29.96 -9.32
C PRO A 207 -0.18 -28.85 -9.33
N GLU A 208 -1.09 -28.84 -10.31
CA GLU A 208 -2.21 -27.90 -10.39
C GLU A 208 -3.11 -27.98 -9.16
N LYS A 209 -3.46 -29.19 -8.71
CA LYS A 209 -4.27 -29.40 -7.50
C LYS A 209 -3.55 -28.95 -6.24
N VAL A 210 -2.22 -29.13 -6.19
CA VAL A 210 -1.40 -28.64 -5.07
C VAL A 210 -1.46 -27.11 -5.00
N VAL A 211 -1.30 -26.41 -6.13
CA VAL A 211 -1.40 -24.94 -6.17
C VAL A 211 -2.78 -24.47 -5.73
N ILE A 212 -3.86 -25.05 -6.28
CA ILE A 212 -5.23 -24.70 -5.90
C ILE A 212 -5.48 -24.95 -4.41
N ASN A 213 -5.01 -26.06 -3.85
CA ASN A 213 -5.13 -26.36 -2.43
C ASN A 213 -4.35 -25.37 -1.55
N ASN A 214 -3.16 -24.94 -1.99
CA ASN A 214 -2.39 -23.91 -1.29
C ASN A 214 -3.13 -22.57 -1.27
N ILE A 215 -3.76 -22.17 -2.39
CA ILE A 215 -4.62 -20.99 -2.46
C ILE A 215 -5.77 -21.12 -1.46
N LYS A 216 -6.48 -22.26 -1.44
CA LYS A 216 -7.58 -22.52 -0.49
C LYS A 216 -7.12 -22.41 0.96
N SER A 217 -5.96 -22.99 1.28
CA SER A 217 -5.38 -22.97 2.62
C SER A 217 -5.07 -21.54 3.09
N ILE A 218 -4.45 -20.73 2.24
CA ILE A 218 -4.15 -19.32 2.53
C ILE A 218 -5.45 -18.55 2.81
N LEU A 219 -6.45 -18.67 1.94
CA LEU A 219 -7.74 -17.98 2.12
C LEU A 219 -8.46 -18.39 3.41
N SER A 220 -8.45 -19.69 3.73
CA SER A 220 -9.02 -20.22 4.97
C SER A 220 -8.30 -19.65 6.21
N GLY A 221 -6.97 -19.58 6.17
CA GLY A 221 -6.16 -18.99 7.23
C GLY A 221 -6.46 -17.50 7.43
N LEU A 222 -6.63 -16.74 6.34
CA LEU A 222 -6.97 -15.31 6.41
C LEU A 222 -8.35 -15.07 7.02
N LEU A 223 -9.34 -15.87 6.64
CA LEU A 223 -10.68 -15.79 7.22
C LEU A 223 -10.69 -16.16 8.71
N SER A 224 -9.88 -17.15 9.10
CA SER A 224 -9.71 -17.56 10.50
C SER A 224 -9.08 -16.49 11.38
N LYS A 225 -8.17 -15.67 10.83
CA LYS A 225 -7.52 -14.54 11.55
C LYS A 225 -8.44 -13.32 11.72
N SER A 226 -9.50 -13.19 10.93
CA SER A 226 -10.44 -12.07 11.05
C SER A 226 -11.41 -12.31 12.23
N GLY A 227 -11.04 -11.79 13.41
CA GLY A 227 -11.75 -12.00 14.69
C GLY A 227 -13.19 -11.48 14.80
N ASP A 228 -13.75 -10.90 13.73
CA ASP A 228 -15.07 -10.24 13.71
C ASP A 228 -16.15 -11.04 12.93
N ILE A 229 -15.89 -12.28 12.51
CA ILE A 229 -16.83 -13.09 11.70
C ILE A 229 -17.33 -14.29 12.51
N THR A 230 -18.66 -14.49 12.58
CA THR A 230 -19.25 -15.70 13.16
C THR A 230 -18.91 -16.94 12.34
N ASP A 231 -18.76 -18.12 12.97
CA ASP A 231 -18.27 -19.33 12.28
C ASP A 231 -19.18 -19.80 11.13
N LEU A 232 -20.49 -19.55 11.23
CA LEU A 232 -21.47 -19.76 10.16
C LEU A 232 -21.20 -18.88 8.92
N ASN A 233 -20.82 -17.61 9.12
CA ASN A 233 -20.49 -16.69 8.03
C ASN A 233 -19.11 -16.98 7.43
N LYS A 234 -18.17 -17.53 8.20
CA LYS A 234 -16.87 -17.99 7.69
C LYS A 234 -17.05 -19.17 6.74
N ALA A 235 -17.78 -20.19 7.17
CA ALA A 235 -18.05 -21.39 6.39
C ALA A 235 -18.80 -21.07 5.08
N GLY A 236 -19.78 -20.17 5.12
CA GLY A 236 -20.51 -19.73 3.93
C GLY A 236 -19.64 -18.95 2.93
N LYS A 237 -18.74 -18.07 3.40
CA LYS A 237 -17.81 -17.35 2.51
C LYS A 237 -16.77 -18.28 1.89
N LEU A 238 -16.25 -19.24 2.66
CA LEU A 238 -15.35 -20.28 2.18
C LEU A 238 -16.03 -21.20 1.18
N SER A 239 -17.27 -21.62 1.42
CA SER A 239 -17.98 -22.48 0.48
C SER A 239 -18.27 -21.74 -0.83
N VAL A 240 -18.59 -20.44 -0.78
CA VAL A 240 -18.78 -19.64 -1.99
C VAL A 240 -17.47 -19.49 -2.76
N LEU A 241 -16.35 -19.15 -2.09
CA LEU A 241 -15.06 -19.00 -2.76
C LEU A 241 -14.53 -20.32 -3.32
N ASN A 242 -14.60 -21.41 -2.54
CA ASN A 242 -14.13 -22.71 -2.98
C ASN A 242 -15.04 -23.25 -4.08
N ASN A 243 -16.34 -23.38 -3.81
CA ASN A 243 -17.25 -24.09 -4.71
C ASN A 243 -17.61 -23.29 -5.97
N LYS A 244 -17.65 -21.95 -5.91
CA LYS A 244 -18.03 -21.12 -7.08
C LYS A 244 -16.84 -20.58 -7.87
N VAL A 245 -15.62 -20.70 -7.35
CA VAL A 245 -14.43 -20.16 -8.04
C VAL A 245 -13.39 -21.23 -8.26
N LEU A 246 -12.86 -21.82 -7.19
CA LEU A 246 -11.70 -22.72 -7.28
C LEU A 246 -12.05 -24.16 -7.67
N ASP A 247 -13.27 -24.60 -7.39
CA ASP A 247 -13.82 -25.91 -7.78
C ASP A 247 -14.70 -25.84 -9.03
N ASP A 248 -14.81 -24.65 -9.64
CA ASP A 248 -15.49 -24.49 -10.92
C ASP A 248 -14.72 -25.28 -11.99
N GLN A 249 -15.47 -25.91 -12.90
CA GLN A 249 -14.91 -26.79 -13.93
C GLN A 249 -13.88 -26.07 -14.80
N ASP A 250 -14.09 -24.79 -15.11
CA ASP A 250 -13.17 -24.01 -15.94
C ASP A 250 -11.82 -23.80 -15.27
N ILE A 251 -11.77 -23.73 -13.93
CA ILE A 251 -10.52 -23.58 -13.17
C ILE A 251 -9.91 -24.94 -12.87
N ALA A 252 -10.73 -25.93 -12.53
CA ALA A 252 -10.28 -27.28 -12.20
C ALA A 252 -9.67 -28.02 -13.40
N THR A 253 -9.97 -27.57 -14.63
CA THR A 253 -9.42 -28.15 -15.86
C THR A 253 -8.15 -27.46 -16.35
N LEU A 254 -7.75 -26.33 -15.76
CA LEU A 254 -6.49 -25.67 -16.10
C LEU A 254 -5.31 -26.57 -15.74
N THR A 255 -4.35 -26.63 -16.67
CA THR A 255 -3.08 -27.31 -16.47
C THR A 255 -2.18 -26.52 -15.51
N TYR A 256 -1.16 -27.19 -14.97
CA TYR A 256 -0.17 -26.52 -14.13
C TYR A 256 0.53 -25.35 -14.83
N GLU A 257 0.89 -25.49 -16.11
CA GLU A 257 1.56 -24.41 -16.84
C GLU A 257 0.63 -23.21 -17.07
N GLU A 258 -0.66 -23.43 -17.36
CA GLU A 258 -1.64 -22.34 -17.49
C GLU A 258 -1.82 -21.58 -16.17
N ILE A 259 -2.00 -22.31 -15.05
CA ILE A 259 -2.12 -21.70 -13.71
C ILE A 259 -0.84 -20.93 -13.34
N LYS A 260 0.32 -21.53 -13.59
CA LYS A 260 1.63 -20.92 -13.31
C LYS A 260 1.83 -19.64 -14.12
N ASP A 261 1.49 -19.66 -15.41
CA ASP A 261 1.61 -18.49 -16.29
C ASP A 261 0.65 -17.37 -15.88
N ILE A 262 -0.60 -17.70 -15.49
CA ILE A 262 -1.54 -16.72 -14.92
C ILE A 262 -0.99 -16.11 -13.62
N LEU A 263 -0.50 -16.94 -12.70
CA LEU A 263 0.06 -16.48 -11.42
C LEU A 263 1.33 -15.64 -11.61
N GLU A 264 2.22 -16.06 -12.50
CA GLU A 264 3.45 -15.35 -12.84
C GLU A 264 3.15 -13.99 -13.48
N PHE A 265 2.15 -13.92 -14.36
CA PHE A 265 1.69 -12.66 -14.93
C PHE A 265 1.17 -11.71 -13.85
N ILE A 266 0.33 -12.18 -12.93
CA ILE A 266 -0.20 -11.36 -11.83
C ILE A 266 0.95 -10.88 -10.92
N ASP A 267 1.86 -11.78 -10.56
CA ASP A 267 2.98 -11.52 -9.66
C ASP A 267 3.99 -10.54 -10.24
N SER A 268 4.18 -10.54 -11.57
CA SER A 268 5.16 -9.67 -12.25
C SER A 268 4.58 -8.36 -12.75
N ASN A 269 3.30 -8.33 -13.16
CA ASN A 269 2.72 -7.21 -13.91
C ASN A 269 1.59 -6.47 -13.16
N ILE A 270 1.13 -6.99 -12.03
CA ILE A 270 0.06 -6.35 -11.24
C ILE A 270 0.53 -6.13 -9.80
N VAL A 271 0.96 -7.19 -9.13
CA VAL A 271 1.41 -7.16 -7.74
C VAL A 271 2.46 -6.07 -7.47
N PRO A 272 3.48 -5.82 -8.32
CA PRO A 272 4.51 -4.81 -8.06
C PRO A 272 4.04 -3.36 -8.22
N TYR A 273 2.90 -3.14 -8.85
CA TYR A 273 2.39 -1.82 -9.21
C TYR A 273 1.17 -1.39 -8.38
N ILE A 274 0.82 -2.16 -7.35
CA ILE A 274 -0.26 -1.86 -6.41
C ILE A 274 0.29 -1.89 -4.99
N ASN A 275 0.42 -0.70 -4.38
CA ASN A 275 0.72 -0.53 -2.96
C ASN A 275 -0.55 -0.27 -2.15
N ASP A 276 -1.22 -1.33 -1.73
CA ASP A 276 -2.48 -1.24 -0.99
C ASP A 276 -2.32 -0.72 0.46
N LYS A 277 -1.11 -0.40 0.92
CA LYS A 277 -0.91 0.26 2.21
C LYS A 277 -1.24 1.76 2.16
N ASN A 278 -1.25 2.36 0.97
CA ASN A 278 -1.57 3.76 0.75
C ASN A 278 -2.90 3.94 -0.01
N THR A 279 -3.46 5.16 0.05
CA THR A 279 -4.76 5.48 -0.58
C THR A 279 -4.72 5.26 -2.09
N ALA A 280 -3.68 5.75 -2.77
CA ALA A 280 -3.55 5.62 -4.21
C ALA A 280 -3.52 4.15 -4.69
N GLY A 281 -2.92 3.23 -3.93
CA GLY A 281 -2.88 1.83 -4.30
C GLY A 281 -4.18 1.10 -3.98
N GLN A 282 -4.92 1.53 -2.96
CA GLN A 282 -6.30 1.06 -2.75
C GLN A 282 -7.21 1.52 -3.90
N ASP A 283 -7.05 2.76 -4.38
CA ASP A 283 -7.77 3.26 -5.55
C ASP A 283 -7.39 2.50 -6.81
N LEU A 284 -6.12 2.14 -6.99
CA LEU A 284 -5.68 1.28 -8.09
C LEU A 284 -6.25 -0.14 -7.98
N LEU A 285 -6.36 -0.70 -6.78
CA LEU A 285 -6.97 -2.02 -6.58
C LEU A 285 -8.47 -1.98 -6.92
N ASN A 286 -9.16 -0.92 -6.51
CA ASN A 286 -10.56 -0.68 -6.89
C ASN A 286 -10.68 -0.50 -8.41
N LEU A 287 -9.82 0.31 -9.02
CA LEU A 287 -9.78 0.49 -10.47
C LEU A 287 -9.55 -0.83 -11.20
N PHE A 288 -8.66 -1.67 -10.66
CA PHE A 288 -8.35 -2.99 -11.19
C PHE A 288 -9.60 -3.87 -11.25
N PHE A 289 -10.26 -4.11 -10.11
CA PHE A 289 -11.47 -4.94 -10.08
C PHE A 289 -12.63 -4.32 -10.85
N THR A 290 -12.79 -3.00 -10.80
CA THR A 290 -13.88 -2.33 -11.48
C THR A 290 -13.73 -2.35 -12.99
N THR A 291 -12.50 -2.27 -13.51
CA THR A 291 -12.17 -2.39 -14.93
C THR A 291 -12.23 -3.84 -15.39
N PHE A 292 -11.72 -4.78 -14.60
CA PHE A 292 -11.79 -6.20 -14.89
C PHE A 292 -13.26 -6.67 -15.00
N ASN A 293 -14.13 -6.19 -14.12
CA ASN A 293 -15.56 -6.48 -14.18
C ASN A 293 -16.27 -5.92 -15.42
N LYS A 294 -15.68 -4.96 -16.17
CA LYS A 294 -16.27 -4.49 -17.43
C LYS A 294 -16.19 -5.54 -18.55
N TYR A 295 -15.29 -6.52 -18.42
CA TYR A 295 -15.17 -7.64 -19.34
C TYR A 295 -16.19 -8.75 -19.09
N VAL A 296 -16.91 -8.72 -17.97
CA VAL A 296 -18.05 -9.60 -17.75
C VAL A 296 -19.19 -9.12 -18.62
N GLY A 297 -19.54 -9.87 -19.65
CA GLY A 297 -20.73 -9.65 -20.47
C GLY A 297 -21.95 -9.39 -19.60
N LYS A 298 -22.59 -8.23 -19.81
CA LYS A 298 -23.82 -7.88 -19.11
C LYS A 298 -24.93 -8.77 -19.64
N SER A 299 -25.33 -9.80 -18.88
CA SER A 299 -26.59 -10.50 -19.14
C SER A 299 -27.78 -9.55 -18.94
N ASP A 300 -27.65 -8.58 -18.04
CA ASP A 300 -28.61 -7.48 -17.85
C ASP A 300 -28.18 -6.21 -18.58
N LYS A 301 -28.85 -5.93 -19.70
CA LYS A 301 -28.68 -4.68 -20.46
C LYS A 301 -29.15 -3.41 -19.72
N ASN A 302 -29.68 -3.55 -18.50
CA ASN A 302 -30.33 -2.47 -17.74
C ASN A 302 -29.47 -1.91 -16.58
N GLN A 303 -28.18 -2.26 -16.49
CA GLN A 303 -27.28 -1.69 -15.49
C GLN A 303 -26.54 -0.45 -16.01
N ALA A 304 -26.86 0.71 -15.43
CA ALA A 304 -26.16 1.98 -15.67
C ALA A 304 -24.97 2.14 -14.71
N PHE A 305 -23.83 2.58 -15.22
CA PHE A 305 -22.65 2.92 -14.43
C PHE A 305 -22.36 4.41 -14.62
N THR A 306 -22.47 5.19 -13.54
CA THR A 306 -22.13 6.61 -13.56
C THR A 306 -20.62 6.77 -13.82
N PRO A 307 -20.19 7.52 -14.86
CA PRO A 307 -18.78 7.75 -15.11
C PRO A 307 -18.11 8.55 -13.98
N ASP A 308 -16.86 8.22 -13.64
CA ASP A 308 -16.13 8.82 -12.50
C ASP A 308 -16.08 10.36 -12.55
N HIS A 309 -15.88 10.95 -13.74
CA HIS A 309 -15.84 12.40 -13.90
C HIS A 309 -17.19 13.08 -13.62
N ILE A 310 -18.30 12.36 -13.79
CA ILE A 310 -19.64 12.85 -13.44
C ILE A 310 -19.84 12.78 -11.92
N CYS A 311 -19.38 11.72 -11.27
CA CYS A 311 -19.38 11.60 -9.81
C CYS A 311 -18.57 12.74 -9.16
N ASP A 312 -17.34 12.95 -9.62
CA ASP A 312 -16.43 13.97 -9.11
C ASP A 312 -16.99 15.38 -9.31
N PHE A 313 -17.62 15.63 -10.46
CA PHE A 313 -18.34 16.88 -10.69
C PHE A 313 -19.50 17.06 -9.70
N MET A 314 -20.34 16.04 -9.52
CA MET A 314 -21.50 16.13 -8.62
C MET A 314 -21.10 16.32 -7.16
N SER A 315 -20.08 15.60 -6.67
CA SER A 315 -19.61 15.72 -5.29
C SER A 315 -18.98 17.08 -5.01
N LYS A 316 -18.21 17.63 -5.95
CA LYS A 316 -17.66 18.99 -5.88
C LYS A 316 -18.74 20.05 -5.96
N ALA A 317 -19.69 19.92 -6.89
CA ALA A 317 -20.79 20.88 -7.06
C ALA A 317 -21.67 20.97 -5.80
N VAL A 318 -21.89 19.85 -5.12
CA VAL A 318 -22.66 19.79 -3.86
C VAL A 318 -21.82 20.18 -2.63
N GLY A 319 -20.49 20.19 -2.75
CA GLY A 319 -19.58 20.55 -1.64
C GLY A 319 -19.52 19.49 -0.54
N VAL A 320 -19.61 18.21 -0.91
CA VAL A 320 -19.55 17.09 0.04
C VAL A 320 -18.19 17.07 0.75
N ASN A 321 -18.19 16.93 2.07
CA ASN A 321 -16.97 16.84 2.88
C ASN A 321 -17.12 15.81 4.01
N LYS A 322 -16.08 15.64 4.84
CA LYS A 322 -16.02 14.65 5.93
C LYS A 322 -17.15 14.76 6.98
N ASN A 323 -17.82 15.91 7.07
CA ASN A 323 -18.93 16.12 8.01
C ASN A 323 -20.31 15.93 7.34
N SER A 324 -20.35 15.72 6.03
CA SER A 324 -21.59 15.55 5.27
C SER A 324 -22.24 14.21 5.57
N ARG A 325 -23.56 14.22 5.74
CA ARG A 325 -24.39 13.00 5.71
C ARG A 325 -25.00 12.91 4.32
N VAL A 326 -24.73 11.82 3.61
CA VAL A 326 -25.11 11.69 2.21
C VAL A 326 -26.00 10.45 2.02
N LEU A 327 -27.07 10.63 1.25
CA LEU A 327 -28.01 9.59 0.86
C LEU A 327 -27.96 9.43 -0.66
N ASP A 328 -27.75 8.20 -1.11
CA ASP A 328 -27.89 7.82 -2.52
C ASP A 328 -28.99 6.74 -2.63
N PRO A 329 -30.24 7.12 -2.94
CA PRO A 329 -31.35 6.16 -2.99
C PRO A 329 -31.24 5.20 -4.18
N CYS A 330 -30.33 5.44 -5.12
CA CYS A 330 -30.16 4.65 -6.35
C CYS A 330 -28.70 4.28 -6.62
N CYS A 331 -27.89 4.08 -5.56
CA CYS A 331 -26.45 3.79 -5.69
C CYS A 331 -26.13 2.50 -6.48
N GLY A 332 -27.09 1.58 -6.62
CA GLY A 332 -26.84 0.26 -7.20
C GLY A 332 -25.87 -0.58 -6.35
N PHE A 333 -25.25 -1.61 -6.95
CA PHE A 333 -24.28 -2.47 -6.26
C PHE A 333 -22.93 -1.81 -5.94
N ARG A 334 -22.70 -0.57 -6.41
CA ARG A 334 -21.47 0.18 -6.17
C ARG A 334 -21.81 1.41 -5.34
N VAL A 335 -21.20 1.54 -4.16
CA VAL A 335 -21.45 2.68 -3.27
C VAL A 335 -20.73 3.93 -3.81
N ILE A 336 -21.24 4.52 -4.89
CA ILE A 336 -20.61 5.60 -5.66
C ILE A 336 -20.43 6.84 -4.79
N ILE A 337 -21.49 7.29 -4.11
CA ILE A 337 -21.41 8.54 -3.33
C ILE A 337 -20.63 8.37 -2.00
N MET A 338 -20.57 7.18 -1.41
CA MET A 338 -19.69 6.97 -0.25
C MET A 338 -18.21 6.92 -0.62
N THR A 339 -17.83 6.57 -1.85
CA THR A 339 -16.41 6.37 -2.18
C THR A 339 -15.67 7.70 -2.29
N GLU A 340 -16.29 8.72 -2.90
CA GLU A 340 -15.73 10.08 -2.93
C GLU A 340 -15.80 10.78 -1.57
N ALA A 341 -16.89 10.62 -0.82
CA ALA A 341 -17.01 11.18 0.53
C ALA A 341 -16.06 10.52 1.55
N ASN A 342 -15.77 9.21 1.42
CA ASN A 342 -14.84 8.48 2.29
C ASN A 342 -13.37 8.54 1.84
N SER A 343 -13.03 9.23 0.75
CA SER A 343 -11.62 9.57 0.46
C SER A 343 -10.96 10.31 1.64
N SER A 344 -11.76 10.88 2.55
CA SER A 344 -11.35 11.51 3.80
C SER A 344 -11.50 10.64 5.07
N VAL A 345 -12.04 9.40 5.02
CA VAL A 345 -12.24 8.54 6.21
C VAL A 345 -12.07 7.05 5.87
N LYS A 346 -10.97 6.45 6.35
CA LYS A 346 -10.63 5.03 6.25
C LYS A 346 -11.57 4.11 7.10
N SER A 347 -11.66 2.86 6.66
CA SER A 347 -12.00 1.60 7.38
C SER A 347 -13.45 1.09 7.45
N LYS A 348 -14.50 1.87 7.13
CA LYS A 348 -15.90 1.38 7.27
C LYS A 348 -16.52 0.72 6.02
N VAL A 349 -15.98 0.98 4.83
CA VAL A 349 -16.58 0.46 3.57
C VAL A 349 -16.55 -1.08 3.50
N LEU A 350 -15.49 -1.71 3.99
CA LEU A 350 -15.39 -3.18 4.04
C LEU A 350 -16.34 -3.82 5.07
N LYS A 351 -16.75 -3.08 6.13
CA LYS A 351 -17.65 -3.55 7.19
C LYS A 351 -19.14 -3.47 6.81
N LEU A 352 -19.51 -2.71 5.77
CA LEU A 352 -20.90 -2.53 5.33
C LEU A 352 -21.31 -3.50 4.21
N LEU A 353 -20.37 -3.96 3.38
CA LEU A 353 -20.62 -4.95 2.32
C LEU A 353 -21.31 -6.25 2.80
N PRO A 354 -21.03 -6.79 4.01
CA PRO A 354 -21.73 -7.98 4.51
C PRO A 354 -23.13 -7.69 5.05
N LYS A 355 -23.40 -6.47 5.55
CA LYS A 355 -24.70 -6.12 6.16
C LYS A 355 -25.81 -5.94 5.12
N LEU A 356 -25.44 -5.59 3.89
CA LEU A 356 -26.38 -5.48 2.75
C LEU A 356 -26.83 -6.83 2.18
N LYS A 357 -26.24 -7.95 2.62
CA LYS A 357 -26.68 -9.30 2.24
C LYS A 357 -27.64 -9.97 3.23
N THR A 358 -27.84 -9.38 4.41
CA THR A 358 -28.57 -10.03 5.51
C THR A 358 -29.94 -9.45 5.79
N GLU A 359 -30.32 -8.32 5.17
CA GLU A 359 -31.69 -7.84 5.20
C GLU A 359 -32.37 -8.28 3.90
N GLU A 360 -33.39 -9.12 4.03
CA GLU A 360 -34.28 -9.56 2.95
C GLU A 360 -34.71 -8.34 2.14
N THR A 361 -34.20 -8.23 0.91
CA THR A 361 -34.80 -7.39 -0.14
C THR A 361 -35.52 -8.29 -1.14
N ASP A 362 -36.16 -9.35 -0.63
CA ASP A 362 -37.27 -10.00 -1.29
C ASP A 362 -38.50 -9.09 -1.12
N GLY A 363 -38.60 -8.10 -2.00
CA GLY A 363 -39.78 -7.24 -2.07
C GLY A 363 -39.46 -5.76 -2.14
N LEU A 364 -39.03 -5.30 -3.31
CA LEU A 364 -39.55 -4.04 -3.85
C LEU A 364 -39.48 -4.13 -5.38
N CYS A 365 -40.52 -4.73 -5.95
CA CYS A 365 -40.85 -4.58 -7.36
C CYS A 365 -41.32 -3.13 -7.62
N VAL A 366 -41.32 -2.80 -8.92
CA VAL A 366 -42.06 -1.72 -9.61
C VAL A 366 -41.37 -0.35 -9.53
N ALA A 367 -40.97 0.31 -10.63
CA ALA A 367 -41.39 0.29 -12.04
C ALA A 367 -40.17 0.36 -12.97
#